data_AF-A0A949Y707-F1
#
_entry.id   AF-A0A949Y707-F1
#
_cell.length_a   1.000
_cell.length_b   1.000
_cell.length_c   1.000
_cell.angle_alpha   90.00
_cell.angle_beta   90.00
_cell.angle_gamma   90.00
#
_symmetry.space_group_name_H-M   'P 1'
#
loop_
_entity.id
_entity.type
_entity.pdbx_description
1 polymer ?
#
loop_
_entity_poly.entity_id
_entity_poly.type
_entity_poly.pdbx_seq_one_letter_code
_entity_poly.pdbx_strand_id
1 'polypeptide(L)'
;MIDRQTVLDVIRQFVTAHFPTVPVDHLETLRAGDVIQQSLELVELVLHLEEKLGIEININELGENLIVQNFGELANELVRGERARHEK
;
A
#
# COMPACT_ATOMS: atom_id res chain seq x y z
N MET A 1 6.88 0.51 -15.50
CA MET A 1 7.46 0.94 -14.22
C MET A 1 6.40 1.71 -13.48
N ILE A 2 6.00 1.23 -12.30
CA ILE A 2 5.02 1.94 -11.47
C ILE A 2 5.62 3.23 -10.89
N ASP A 3 4.79 4.24 -10.72
CA ASP A 3 5.14 5.47 -10.04
C ASP A 3 4.37 5.61 -8.72
N ARG A 4 4.86 6.48 -7.85
CA ARG A 4 4.33 6.68 -6.50
C ARG A 4 2.86 7.10 -6.50
N GLN A 5 2.45 7.95 -7.45
CA GLN A 5 1.09 8.46 -7.51
C GLN A 5 0.12 7.33 -7.84
N THR A 6 0.48 6.48 -8.80
CA THR A 6 -0.32 5.30 -9.16
C THR A 6 -0.53 4.37 -7.96
N VAL A 7 0.52 4.12 -7.16
CA VAL A 7 0.40 3.30 -5.93
C VAL A 7 -0.58 3.94 -4.94
N LEU A 8 -0.43 5.24 -4.68
CA LEU A 8 -1.31 5.97 -3.75
C LEU A 8 -2.77 6.00 -4.22
N ASP A 9 -3.00 6.13 -5.52
CA ASP A 9 -4.36 6.13 -6.06
C ASP A 9 -5.02 4.76 -5.93
N VAL A 10 -4.26 3.66 -6.08
CA VAL A 10 -4.77 2.31 -5.83
C VAL A 10 -5.04 2.09 -4.33
N ILE A 11 -4.14 2.51 -3.44
CA ILE A 11 -4.38 2.46 -1.99
C ILE A 11 -5.63 3.30 -1.64
N ARG A 12 -5.80 4.48 -2.23
CA ARG A 12 -6.97 5.33 -2.02
C ARG A 12 -8.26 4.62 -2.43
N GLN A 13 -8.27 3.93 -3.57
CA GLN A 13 -9.42 3.14 -4.02
C GLN A 13 -9.76 2.04 -3.02
N PHE A 14 -8.74 1.29 -2.57
CA PHE A 14 -8.92 0.26 -1.56
C PHE A 14 -9.50 0.82 -0.25
N VAL A 15 -8.89 1.88 0.28
CA VAL A 15 -9.30 2.49 1.55
C VAL A 15 -10.72 3.06 1.46
N THR A 16 -11.06 3.72 0.35
CA THR A 16 -12.42 4.26 0.14
C THR A 16 -13.47 3.15 0.10
N ALA A 17 -13.14 2.00 -0.49
CA ALA A 17 -14.06 0.87 -0.64
C ALA A 17 -14.23 0.06 0.66
N HIS A 18 -13.14 -0.16 1.40
CA HIS A 18 -13.14 -1.07 2.56
C HIS A 18 -13.28 -0.32 3.90
N PHE A 19 -12.88 0.95 3.95
CA PHE A 19 -12.92 1.80 5.15
C PHE A 19 -13.60 3.14 4.84
N PRO A 20 -14.92 3.16 4.54
CA PRO A 20 -15.62 4.36 4.07
C PRO A 20 -15.65 5.50 5.10
N THR A 21 -15.34 5.23 6.36
CA THR A 21 -15.26 6.23 7.43
C THR A 21 -13.87 6.87 7.56
N VAL A 22 -12.86 6.36 6.85
CA VAL A 22 -11.50 6.90 6.88
C VAL A 22 -11.37 8.03 5.84
N PRO A 23 -11.03 9.26 6.26
CA PRO A 23 -10.87 10.38 5.33
C PRO A 23 -9.62 10.20 4.48
N VAL A 24 -9.77 10.14 3.16
CA VAL A 24 -8.66 9.88 2.23
C VAL A 24 -7.97 11.14 1.67
N ASP A 25 -8.42 12.33 2.06
CA ASP A 25 -7.85 13.61 1.61
C ASP A 25 -6.38 13.78 1.99
N HIS A 26 -5.98 13.18 3.12
CA HIS A 26 -4.60 13.20 3.64
C HIS A 26 -4.01 11.80 3.80
N LEU A 27 -4.43 10.87 2.93
CA LEU A 27 -4.03 9.45 2.97
C LEU A 27 -2.53 9.26 3.14
N GLU A 28 -1.71 10.04 2.44
CA GLU A 28 -0.25 9.94 2.49
C GLU A 28 0.33 10.13 3.90
N THR A 29 -0.36 10.86 4.77
CA THR A 29 0.09 11.13 6.14
C THR A 29 -0.56 10.22 7.18
N LEU A 30 -1.57 9.44 6.77
CA LEU A 30 -2.23 8.49 7.65
C LEU A 30 -1.33 7.29 7.90
N ARG A 31 -1.17 6.95 9.18
CA ARG A 31 -0.50 5.71 9.57
C ARG A 31 -1.28 4.54 9.04
N ALA A 32 -0.60 3.68 8.31
CA ALA A 32 -1.25 2.56 7.67
C ALA A 32 -1.81 1.58 8.72
N GLY A 33 -1.06 1.35 9.81
CA GLY A 33 -1.49 0.47 10.91
C GLY A 33 -2.65 1.01 11.76
N ASP A 34 -2.98 2.30 11.64
CA ASP A 34 -4.19 2.85 12.28
C ASP A 34 -5.45 2.53 11.46
N VAL A 35 -5.29 2.22 10.16
CA VAL A 35 -6.37 1.90 9.23
C VAL A 35 -6.49 0.39 9.02
N ILE A 36 -5.37 -0.28 8.74
CA ILE A 36 -5.29 -1.72 8.51
C ILE A 36 -4.85 -2.38 9.81
N GLN A 37 -5.80 -2.90 10.58
CA GLN A 37 -5.56 -3.47 11.90
C GLN A 37 -5.59 -5.01 11.88
N GLN A 38 -6.24 -5.59 10.87
CA GLN A 38 -6.43 -7.04 10.78
C GLN A 38 -5.54 -7.65 9.71
N SER A 39 -5.06 -8.87 9.95
CA SER A 39 -4.26 -9.61 8.98
C SER A 39 -5.02 -9.89 7.68
N LEU A 40 -6.35 -10.04 7.73
CA LEU A 40 -7.17 -10.22 6.53
C LEU A 40 -7.16 -8.96 5.64
N GLU A 41 -7.31 -7.79 6.24
CA GLU A 41 -7.28 -6.50 5.53
C GLU A 41 -5.92 -6.27 4.85
N LEU A 42 -4.83 -6.69 5.49
CA LEU A 42 -3.49 -6.68 4.89
C LEU A 42 -3.41 -7.59 3.67
N VAL A 43 -3.91 -8.82 3.77
CA VAL A 43 -3.96 -9.76 2.63
C VAL A 43 -4.78 -9.16 1.48
N GLU A 44 -5.94 -8.58 1.78
CA GLU A 44 -6.80 -7.96 0.78
C GLU A 44 -6.12 -6.75 0.11
N LEU A 45 -5.43 -5.91 0.88
CA LEU A 45 -4.64 -4.79 0.35
C LEU A 45 -3.54 -5.28 -0.59
N VAL A 46 -2.80 -6.33 -0.20
CA VAL A 46 -1.76 -6.93 -1.03
C VAL A 46 -2.34 -7.41 -2.35
N LEU A 47 -3.38 -8.25 -2.30
CA LEU A 47 -4.02 -8.78 -3.52
C LEU A 47 -4.54 -7.67 -4.42
N HIS A 48 -5.12 -6.62 -3.84
CA HIS A 48 -5.61 -5.47 -4.59
C HIS A 48 -4.47 -4.71 -5.30
N LEU A 49 -3.35 -4.49 -4.60
CA LEU A 49 -2.17 -3.84 -5.18
C LEU A 49 -1.57 -4.69 -6.30
N GLU A 50 -1.40 -6.00 -6.09
CA GLU A 50 -0.85 -6.91 -7.10
C GLU A 50 -1.74 -6.95 -8.35
N GLU A 51 -3.07 -7.05 -8.19
CA GLU A 51 -4.02 -7.06 -9.30
C GLU A 51 -3.97 -5.75 -10.11
N LYS A 52 -3.95 -4.59 -9.44
CA LYS A 52 -4.03 -3.29 -10.11
C LYS A 52 -2.71 -2.80 -10.68
N LEU A 53 -1.61 -3.14 -10.02
CA LEU A 53 -0.28 -2.66 -10.39
C LEU A 53 0.51 -3.69 -11.21
N GLY A 54 0.10 -4.96 -11.21
CA GLY A 54 0.80 -6.04 -11.90
C GLY A 54 2.18 -6.33 -11.30
N ILE A 55 2.33 -6.13 -9.99
CA ILE A 55 3.58 -6.38 -9.24
C ILE A 55 3.39 -7.56 -8.28
N GLU A 56 4.50 -8.08 -7.74
CA GLU A 56 4.50 -9.12 -6.70
C GLU A 56 5.00 -8.53 -5.38
N ILE A 57 4.18 -8.59 -4.33
CA ILE A 57 4.46 -7.97 -3.04
C ILE A 57 4.72 -9.06 -2.00
N ASN A 58 5.82 -8.91 -1.27
CA ASN A 58 6.07 -9.75 -0.11
C ASN A 58 5.20 -9.26 1.06
N ILE A 59 4.15 -10.01 1.37
CA ILE A 59 3.22 -9.66 2.46
C ILE A 59 3.89 -9.51 3.83
N ASN A 60 4.95 -10.26 4.12
CA ASN A 60 5.65 -10.16 5.40
C ASN A 60 6.37 -8.82 5.51
N GLU A 61 7.07 -8.41 4.45
CA GLU A 61 7.75 -7.12 4.39
C GLU A 61 6.76 -5.96 4.42
N LEU A 62 5.65 -6.07 3.69
CA LEU A 62 4.61 -5.06 3.73
C LEU A 62 4.00 -4.93 5.13
N GLY A 63 3.70 -6.07 5.78
CA GLY A 63 3.13 -6.10 7.13
C GLY A 63 4.02 -5.43 8.17
N GLU A 64 5.34 -5.68 8.13
CA GLU A 64 6.29 -5.01 9.03
C GLU A 64 6.32 -3.49 8.80
N ASN A 65 6.33 -3.06 7.55
CA ASN A 65 6.33 -1.63 7.21
C ASN A 65 5.01 -0.95 7.64
N LEU A 66 3.88 -1.63 7.49
CA LEU A 66 2.55 -1.12 7.81
C LEU A 66 2.40 -0.70 9.28
N ILE A 67 3.11 -1.38 10.18
CA ILE A 67 3.07 -1.11 11.63
C ILE A 67 3.61 0.28 11.97
N VAL A 68 4.63 0.75 11.24
CA VAL A 68 5.39 1.95 11.60
C VAL A 68 5.28 3.08 10.60
N GLN A 69 4.89 2.78 9.35
CA GLN A 69 4.89 3.74 8.24
C GLN A 69 3.49 4.32 7.96
N ASN A 70 3.48 5.50 7.35
CA ASN A 70 2.29 6.03 6.68
C ASN A 70 2.14 5.50 5.25
N PHE A 71 0.97 5.68 4.63
CA PHE A 71 0.76 5.21 3.26
C PHE A 71 1.67 5.90 2.23
N GLY A 72 2.13 7.13 2.49
CA GLY A 72 3.08 7.83 1.63
C GLY A 72 4.47 7.17 1.60
N GLU A 73 4.94 6.69 2.75
CA GLU A 73 6.18 5.94 2.93
C GLU A 73 6.06 4.55 2.32
N LEU A 74 4.95 3.85 2.56
CA LEU A 74 4.68 2.54 1.94
C LEU A 74 4.71 2.62 0.41
N ALA A 75 4.09 3.66 -0.17
CA ALA A 75 4.11 3.86 -1.61
C ALA A 75 5.54 4.08 -2.15
N ASN A 76 6.38 4.78 -1.40
CA ASN A 76 7.79 4.97 -1.77
C ASN A 76 8.57 3.65 -1.75
N GLU A 77 8.37 2.83 -0.71
CA GLU A 77 9.06 1.54 -0.59
C GLU A 77 8.60 0.55 -1.67
N LEU A 78 7.31 0.51 -2.01
CA LEU A 78 6.80 -0.32 -3.11
C LEU A 78 7.42 0.07 -4.46
N VAL A 79 7.51 1.36 -4.76
CA VAL A 79 8.16 1.84 -5.99
C VAL A 79 9.66 1.52 -5.99
N ARG A 80 10.34 1.67 -4.86
CA ARG A 80 11.77 1.36 -4.73
C ARG A 80 12.02 -0.14 -4.90
N GLY A 81 11.22 -0.98 -4.24
CA GLY A 81 11.31 -2.43 -4.32
C GLY A 81 11.14 -2.94 -5.74
N GLU A 82 10.16 -2.39 -6.47
CA GLU A 82 9.96 -2.75 -7.87
C GLU A 82 11.15 -2.36 -8.74
N ARG A 83 11.67 -1.13 -8.60
CA ARG A 83 12.87 -0.69 -9.35
C ARG A 83 14.07 -1.60 -9.11
N ALA A 84 14.33 -1.98 -7.86
CA ALA A 84 15.44 -2.86 -7.51
C ALA A 84 15.33 -4.27 -8.10
N ARG A 85 14.11 -4.74 -8.42
CA ARG A 85 13.88 -6.04 -9.06
C ARG A 85 14.13 -6.01 -10.57
N HIS A 86 13.85 -4.90 -11.24
CA HIS A 86 14.09 -4.74 -12.69
C HIS A 86 15.53 -4.36 -13.04
N GLU A 87 16.36 -3.99 -12.06
CA GLU A 87 17.79 -3.71 -12.24
C GLU A 87 18.68 -4.97 -12.11
N LYS A 88 18.09 -6.12 -11.77
CA LYS A 88 18.77 -7.43 -11.71
C LYS A 88 18.51 -8.26 -12.96
#